data_AF-A0A7R9QZW8-F1
#
_entry.id   AF-A0A7R9QZW8-F1
#
_cell.length_a   1.000
_cell.length_b   1.000
_cell.length_c   1.000
_cell.angle_alpha   90.00
_cell.angle_beta   90.00
_cell.angle_gamma   90.00
#
_symmetry.space_group_name_H-M   'P 1'
#
loop_
_entity.id
_entity.type
_entity.pdbx_description
1 polymer ?
#
loop_
_entity_poly.entity_id
_entity_poly.type
_entity_poly.pdbx_seq_one_letter_code
_entity_poly.pdbx_strand_id
1 'polypeptide(L)'
;MKFSLVFVLVFVVYRVGADLPAAAKKRCEEYTSIFENDTIELQYAYCEDIGDGRGYTSGRAGFCTGTGDAVVVVRKYTAKKADNPLAKFLPELEKLAKSGSGSTKNLKGYVEAWKEAAKDSAFHQVQDEVSDEMYYRYA
;
A
#
# COMPACT_ATOMS: atom_id res chain seq x y z
N MET A 1 -15.17 -40.20 44.86
CA MET A 1 -15.64 -39.54 43.62
C MET A 1 -15.74 -38.04 43.84
N LYS A 2 -14.83 -37.25 43.27
CA LYS A 2 -14.94 -35.80 43.11
C LYS A 2 -14.53 -35.51 41.66
N PHE A 3 -15.49 -35.17 40.80
CA PHE A 3 -15.21 -34.66 39.46
C PHE A 3 -15.29 -33.14 39.53
N SER A 4 -14.14 -32.46 39.51
CA SER A 4 -14.09 -31.02 39.26
C SER A 4 -14.12 -30.81 37.75
N LEU A 5 -15.23 -30.23 37.28
CA LEU A 5 -15.38 -29.79 35.90
C LEU A 5 -14.73 -28.40 35.77
N VAL A 6 -13.53 -28.34 35.18
CA VAL A 6 -12.90 -27.06 34.81
C VAL A 6 -13.49 -26.63 33.47
N PHE A 7 -14.39 -25.65 33.49
CA PHE A 7 -14.85 -24.97 32.28
C PHE A 7 -13.76 -23.99 31.83
N VAL A 8 -12.91 -24.41 30.89
CA VAL A 8 -12.02 -23.48 30.18
C VAL A 8 -12.86 -22.72 29.17
N LEU A 9 -13.23 -21.50 29.51
CA LEU A 9 -13.91 -20.57 28.61
C LEU A 9 -12.89 -20.07 27.58
N VAL A 10 -12.84 -20.72 26.42
CA VAL A 10 -12.04 -20.24 25.28
C VAL A 10 -12.74 -18.99 24.74
N PHE A 11 -12.26 -17.80 25.10
CA PHE A 11 -12.62 -16.57 24.43
C PHE A 11 -12.00 -16.60 23.03
N VAL A 12 -12.76 -17.05 22.04
CA VAL A 12 -12.46 -16.76 20.64
C VAL A 12 -12.75 -15.27 20.43
N VAL A 13 -11.70 -14.45 20.44
CA VAL A 13 -11.80 -13.05 20.02
C VAL A 13 -11.97 -13.04 18.51
N TYR A 14 -13.21 -13.05 18.03
CA TYR A 14 -13.50 -12.65 16.66
C TYR A 14 -13.20 -11.16 16.56
N ARG A 15 -12.06 -10.79 15.97
CA ARG A 15 -11.90 -9.45 15.42
C ARG A 15 -12.79 -9.36 14.19
N VAL A 16 -14.02 -8.91 14.38
CA VAL A 16 -14.82 -8.36 13.29
C VAL A 16 -14.13 -7.03 12.93
N GLY A 17 -13.24 -7.05 11.94
CA GLY A 17 -12.95 -5.83 11.20
C GLY A 17 -14.25 -5.46 10.52
N ALA A 18 -14.89 -4.39 10.97
CA ALA A 18 -16.07 -3.89 10.28
C ALA A 18 -15.58 -3.27 8.97
N ASP A 19 -15.75 -3.99 7.86
CA ASP A 19 -15.50 -3.41 6.54
C ASP A 19 -16.38 -2.17 6.39
N LEU A 20 -15.74 -1.01 6.24
CA LEU A 20 -16.44 0.26 6.03
C LEU A 20 -17.32 0.13 4.77
N PRO A 21 -18.62 0.48 4.82
CA PRO A 21 -19.48 0.38 3.64
C PRO A 21 -18.85 1.10 2.45
N ALA A 22 -18.92 0.52 1.25
CA ALA A 22 -18.20 1.02 0.07
C ALA A 22 -18.45 2.52 -0.22
N ALA A 23 -19.68 3.00 -0.01
CA ALA A 23 -20.02 4.41 -0.17
C ALA A 23 -19.35 5.32 0.87
N ALA A 24 -19.23 4.86 2.12
CA ALA A 24 -18.52 5.59 3.18
C ALA A 24 -17.01 5.59 2.91
N LYS A 25 -16.44 4.46 2.50
CA LYS A 25 -15.04 4.35 2.08
C LYS A 25 -14.71 5.34 0.95
N LYS A 26 -15.51 5.32 -0.12
CA LYS A 26 -15.35 6.25 -1.25
C LYS A 26 -15.33 7.71 -0.77
N ARG A 27 -16.22 8.08 0.16
CA ARG A 27 -16.26 9.45 0.71
C ARG A 27 -15.00 9.80 1.51
N CYS A 28 -14.47 8.87 2.30
CA CYS A 28 -13.20 9.06 3.01
C CYS A 28 -12.04 9.27 2.01
N GLU A 29 -11.98 8.45 0.96
CA GLU A 29 -10.97 8.55 -0.10
C GLU A 29 -11.04 9.89 -0.85
N GLU A 30 -12.24 10.36 -1.17
CA GLU A 30 -12.46 11.69 -1.77
C GLU A 30 -11.94 12.80 -0.84
N TYR A 31 -12.22 12.74 0.46
CA TYR A 31 -11.71 13.73 1.42
C TYR A 31 -10.19 13.70 1.53
N THR A 32 -9.59 12.52 1.66
CA THR A 32 -8.13 12.37 1.64
C THR A 32 -7.54 12.96 0.38
N SER A 33 -8.11 12.66 -0.79
CA SER A 33 -7.61 13.16 -2.06
C SER A 33 -7.70 14.68 -2.18
N ILE A 34 -8.75 15.31 -1.65
CA ILE A 34 -8.86 16.78 -1.61
C ILE A 34 -7.70 17.37 -0.80
N PHE A 35 -7.41 16.83 0.39
CA PHE A 35 -6.34 17.36 1.23
C PHE A 35 -4.93 17.14 0.66
N GLU A 36 -4.72 16.02 -0.04
CA GLU A 36 -3.41 15.67 -0.60
C GLU A 36 -3.16 16.25 -2.00
N ASN A 37 -4.20 16.41 -2.82
CA ASN A 37 -4.07 16.66 -4.26
C ASN A 37 -5.06 17.71 -4.82
N ASP A 38 -5.88 18.37 -3.99
CA ASP A 38 -6.89 19.35 -4.41
C ASP A 38 -7.88 18.81 -5.48
N THR A 39 -8.20 17.51 -5.39
CA THR A 39 -9.13 16.82 -6.29
C THR A 39 -9.80 15.63 -5.61
N ILE A 40 -10.99 15.23 -6.06
CA ILE A 40 -11.67 14.03 -5.56
C ILE A 40 -11.15 12.72 -6.20
N GLU A 41 -10.37 12.83 -7.28
CA GLU A 41 -9.88 11.69 -8.04
C GLU A 41 -8.61 11.10 -7.42
N LEU A 42 -8.62 9.80 -7.15
CA LEU A 42 -7.44 9.09 -6.63
C LEU A 42 -6.29 9.12 -7.63
N GLN A 43 -5.11 9.50 -7.14
CA GLN A 43 -3.91 9.69 -7.96
C GLN A 43 -3.06 8.41 -8.07
N TYR A 44 -3.56 7.40 -8.78
CA TYR A 44 -2.84 6.12 -8.96
C TYR A 44 -1.46 6.26 -9.63
N ALA A 45 -1.31 7.24 -10.53
CA ALA A 45 -0.09 7.50 -11.28
C ALA A 45 0.89 8.47 -10.60
N TYR A 46 0.52 9.05 -9.46
CA TYR A 46 1.41 9.96 -8.75
C TYR A 46 2.69 9.23 -8.32
N CYS A 47 3.85 9.86 -8.52
CA CYS A 47 5.13 9.36 -8.07
C CYS A 47 6.15 10.50 -8.08
N GLU A 48 6.65 10.86 -6.91
CA GLU A 48 7.57 11.99 -6.75
C GLU A 48 8.44 11.79 -5.50
N ASP A 49 9.68 12.27 -5.53
CA ASP A 49 10.48 12.45 -4.33
C ASP A 49 10.28 13.89 -3.87
N ILE A 50 9.48 14.07 -2.83
CA ILE A 50 9.11 15.38 -2.30
C ILE A 50 10.15 15.95 -1.32
N GLY A 51 11.31 15.29 -1.18
CA GLY A 51 12.43 15.80 -0.39
C GLY A 51 12.26 15.66 1.14
N ASP A 52 11.35 14.81 1.60
CA ASP A 52 11.05 14.61 3.02
C ASP A 52 11.81 13.43 3.67
N GLY A 53 12.70 12.79 2.92
CA GLY A 53 13.54 11.68 3.38
C GLY A 53 12.87 10.30 3.34
N ARG A 54 11.64 10.17 2.83
CA ARG A 54 10.96 8.87 2.64
C ARG A 54 11.23 8.23 1.27
N GLY A 55 11.98 8.92 0.39
CA GLY A 55 12.23 8.52 -0.99
C GLY A 55 11.06 8.87 -1.90
N TYR A 56 10.78 8.05 -2.90
CA TYR A 56 9.61 8.27 -3.75
C TYR A 56 8.33 7.99 -2.97
N THR A 57 7.41 8.96 -2.95
CA THR A 57 6.01 8.84 -2.52
C THR A 57 5.17 8.57 -3.76
N SER A 58 4.34 7.52 -3.75
CA SER A 58 3.68 7.04 -4.97
C SER A 58 2.25 6.55 -4.77
N GLY A 59 1.41 6.72 -5.78
CA GLY A 59 0.07 6.16 -5.87
C GLY A 59 -0.97 6.77 -4.94
N ARG A 60 -2.15 6.16 -4.94
CA ARG A 60 -3.38 6.66 -4.33
C ARG A 60 -3.37 6.82 -2.81
N ALA A 61 -2.31 6.36 -2.12
CA ALA A 61 -2.18 6.44 -0.67
C ALA A 61 -0.79 6.97 -0.23
N GLY A 62 0.02 7.48 -1.15
CA GLY A 62 1.35 7.98 -0.84
C GLY A 62 2.32 6.89 -0.34
N PHE A 63 2.33 5.74 -1.02
CA PHE A 63 3.23 4.63 -0.70
C PHE A 63 4.69 5.06 -0.86
N CYS A 64 5.53 4.90 0.17
CA CYS A 64 6.91 5.36 0.09
C CYS A 64 7.93 4.22 -0.07
N THR A 65 8.99 4.47 -0.83
CA THR A 65 10.07 3.49 -1.02
C THR A 65 10.86 3.23 0.25
N GLY A 66 11.08 4.26 1.07
CA GLY A 66 11.85 4.18 2.31
C GLY A 66 11.10 3.52 3.46
N THR A 67 9.76 3.63 3.51
CA THR A 67 8.91 3.02 4.56
C THR A 67 8.47 1.59 4.22
N GLY A 68 8.64 1.16 2.97
CA GLY A 68 8.47 -0.24 2.57
C GLY A 68 7.11 -0.60 1.99
N ASP A 69 6.10 0.26 2.13
CA ASP A 69 4.76 0.07 1.58
C ASP A 69 4.75 0.10 0.04
N ALA A 70 5.56 0.94 -0.62
CA ALA A 70 5.72 0.87 -2.07
C ALA A 70 6.30 -0.49 -2.52
N VAL A 71 7.15 -1.12 -1.70
CA VAL A 71 7.72 -2.45 -1.99
C VAL A 71 6.63 -3.53 -1.96
N VAL A 72 5.66 -3.41 -1.05
CA VAL A 72 4.52 -4.33 -0.97
C VAL A 72 3.65 -4.21 -2.22
N VAL A 73 3.36 -2.99 -2.67
CA VAL A 73 2.64 -2.73 -3.93
C VAL A 73 3.36 -3.38 -5.11
N VAL A 74 4.66 -3.09 -5.30
CA VAL A 74 5.42 -3.63 -6.44
C VAL A 74 5.53 -5.16 -6.39
N ARG A 75 5.69 -5.76 -5.19
CA ARG A 75 5.74 -7.22 -5.03
C ARG A 75 4.42 -7.87 -5.45
N LYS A 76 3.28 -7.35 -4.95
CA LYS A 76 1.96 -7.87 -5.30
C LYS A 76 1.66 -7.69 -6.78
N TYR A 77 2.01 -6.55 -7.36
CA TYR A 77 1.84 -6.33 -8.80
C TYR A 77 2.70 -7.30 -9.63
N THR A 78 3.95 -7.50 -9.24
CA THR A 78 4.85 -8.47 -9.89
C THR A 78 4.37 -9.91 -9.75
N ALA A 79 3.75 -10.26 -8.61
CA ALA A 79 3.13 -11.58 -8.45
C ALA A 79 1.92 -11.79 -9.39
N LYS A 80 1.16 -10.73 -9.70
CA LYS A 80 0.05 -10.79 -10.68
C LYS A 80 0.53 -10.74 -12.13
N LYS A 81 1.60 -9.98 -12.42
CA LYS A 81 2.16 -9.77 -13.76
C LYS A 81 3.68 -9.69 -13.68
N ALA A 82 4.35 -10.82 -13.92
CA ALA A 82 5.81 -10.93 -13.72
C ALA A 82 6.63 -9.96 -14.58
N ASP A 83 6.25 -9.79 -15.86
CA ASP A 83 6.93 -8.90 -16.80
C ASP A 83 6.30 -7.50 -16.83
N ASN A 84 6.36 -6.81 -15.69
CA ASN A 84 5.86 -5.45 -15.54
C ASN A 84 7.02 -4.45 -15.40
N PRO A 85 6.82 -3.15 -15.71
CA PRO A 85 7.90 -2.17 -15.74
C PRO A 85 8.55 -1.92 -14.37
N LEU A 86 7.88 -2.27 -13.27
CA LEU A 86 8.35 -2.08 -11.90
C LEU A 86 9.16 -3.27 -11.35
N ALA A 87 9.04 -4.46 -11.93
CA ALA A 87 9.65 -5.69 -11.42
C ALA A 87 11.17 -5.56 -11.23
N LYS A 88 11.86 -4.87 -12.15
CA LYS A 88 13.32 -4.66 -12.11
C LYS A 88 13.81 -3.86 -10.90
N PHE A 89 12.95 -3.10 -10.23
CA PHE A 89 13.33 -2.29 -9.07
C PHE A 89 13.26 -3.05 -7.74
N LEU A 90 12.58 -4.21 -7.70
CA LEU A 90 12.34 -4.96 -6.46
C LEU A 90 13.61 -5.18 -5.61
N PRO A 91 14.76 -5.61 -6.16
CA PRO A 91 15.95 -5.84 -5.34
C PRO A 91 16.44 -4.59 -4.60
N GLU A 92 16.42 -3.41 -5.26
CA GLU A 92 16.84 -2.16 -4.61
C GLU A 92 15.77 -1.63 -3.66
N LEU A 93 14.50 -1.75 -4.02
CA LEU A 93 13.36 -1.40 -3.16
C LEU A 93 13.40 -2.16 -1.84
N GLU A 94 13.63 -3.48 -1.87
CA GLU A 94 13.76 -4.31 -0.67
C GLU A 94 14.94 -3.88 0.22
N LYS A 95 16.07 -3.54 -0.39
CA LYS A 95 17.25 -3.05 0.32
C LYS A 95 16.97 -1.71 1.01
N LEU A 96 16.35 -0.77 0.31
CA LEU A 96 16.00 0.56 0.85
C LEU A 96 15.04 0.41 2.03
N ALA A 97 13.95 -0.34 1.85
CA ALA A 97 12.96 -0.60 2.90
C ALA A 97 13.56 -1.27 4.15
N LYS A 98 14.45 -2.26 3.98
CA LYS A 98 15.13 -2.92 5.10
C LYS A 98 15.99 -1.95 5.93
N SER A 99 16.56 -0.94 5.28
CA SER A 99 17.38 0.08 5.93
C SER A 99 16.60 1.32 6.38
N GLY A 100 15.32 1.44 6.01
CA GLY A 100 14.53 2.66 6.21
C GLY A 100 15.04 3.86 5.39
N SER A 101 15.77 3.62 4.29
CA SER A 101 16.46 4.68 3.54
C SER A 101 15.57 5.30 2.47
N GLY A 102 15.45 6.63 2.47
CA GLY A 102 14.83 7.40 1.40
C GLY A 102 15.72 7.64 0.17
N SER A 103 16.83 6.90 -0.01
CA SER A 103 17.72 7.14 -1.15
C SER A 103 17.08 6.75 -2.49
N THR A 104 17.13 7.64 -3.48
CA THR A 104 16.63 7.42 -4.84
C THR A 104 17.73 7.14 -5.87
N LYS A 105 19.00 7.11 -5.44
CA LYS A 105 20.20 7.04 -6.32
C LYS A 105 20.18 5.88 -7.32
N ASN A 106 19.66 4.73 -6.91
CA ASN A 106 19.65 3.50 -7.71
C ASN A 106 18.26 3.20 -8.31
N LEU A 107 17.33 4.16 -8.28
CA LEU A 107 15.95 4.02 -8.76
C LEU A 107 15.70 4.87 -10.03
N LYS A 108 16.73 5.09 -10.84
CA LYS A 108 16.59 5.85 -12.09
C LYS A 108 15.53 5.19 -12.99
N GLY A 109 14.54 5.99 -13.42
CA GLY A 109 13.43 5.52 -14.25
C GLY A 109 12.24 4.95 -13.47
N TYR A 110 12.27 4.98 -12.13
CA TYR A 110 11.18 4.46 -11.30
C TYR A 110 9.89 5.26 -11.46
N VAL A 111 9.98 6.60 -11.52
CA VAL A 111 8.82 7.48 -11.70
C VAL A 111 8.09 7.18 -13.00
N GLU A 112 8.83 7.04 -14.09
CA GLU A 112 8.27 6.72 -15.41
C GLU A 112 7.68 5.32 -15.44
N ALA A 113 8.35 4.35 -14.81
CA ALA A 113 7.85 2.99 -14.70
C ALA A 113 6.57 2.90 -13.86
N TRP A 114 6.44 3.70 -12.81
CA TRP A 114 5.23 3.79 -12.00
C TRP A 114 4.06 4.37 -12.80
N LYS A 115 4.31 5.49 -13.49
CA LYS A 115 3.32 6.13 -14.38
C LYS A 115 2.89 5.19 -15.51
N GLU A 116 3.82 4.40 -16.05
CA GLU A 116 3.50 3.37 -17.05
C GLU A 116 2.66 2.24 -16.46
N ALA A 117 3.01 1.73 -15.28
CA ALA A 117 2.23 0.71 -14.59
C ALA A 117 0.81 1.19 -14.27
N ALA A 118 0.63 2.48 -13.95
CA ALA A 118 -0.67 3.10 -13.68
C ALA A 118 -1.58 3.24 -14.91
N LYS A 119 -1.15 2.79 -16.09
CA LYS A 119 -2.07 2.58 -17.22
C LYS A 119 -2.79 1.23 -17.15
N ASP A 120 -2.31 0.31 -16.32
CA ASP A 120 -2.87 -1.03 -16.13
C ASP A 120 -3.88 -1.03 -14.98
N SER A 121 -5.14 -1.41 -15.25
CA SER A 121 -6.17 -1.50 -14.21
C SER A 121 -5.85 -2.54 -13.14
N ALA A 122 -5.04 -3.57 -13.45
CA ALA A 122 -4.55 -4.51 -12.46
C ALA A 122 -3.62 -3.84 -11.44
N PHE A 123 -2.88 -2.80 -11.83
CA PHE A 123 -2.05 -2.04 -10.90
C PHE A 123 -2.89 -1.18 -9.96
N HIS A 124 -4.00 -0.61 -10.44
CA HIS A 124 -4.95 0.12 -9.58
C HIS A 124 -5.55 -0.80 -8.51
N GLN A 125 -6.00 -1.99 -8.91
CA GLN A 125 -6.52 -2.99 -7.98
C GLN A 125 -5.49 -3.38 -6.91
N VAL A 126 -4.22 -3.52 -7.28
CA VAL A 126 -3.16 -3.82 -6.30
C VAL A 126 -2.95 -2.65 -5.33
N GLN A 127 -2.99 -1.40 -5.79
CA GLN A 127 -2.91 -0.25 -4.89
C GLN A 127 -4.10 -0.20 -3.93
N ASP A 128 -5.31 -0.50 -4.40
CA ASP A 128 -6.49 -0.58 -3.53
C ASP A 128 -6.37 -1.70 -2.50
N GLU A 129 -5.96 -2.90 -2.92
CA GLU A 129 -5.73 -4.03 -2.02
C GLU A 129 -4.71 -3.68 -0.92
N VAL A 130 -3.60 -3.04 -1.28
CA VAL A 130 -2.58 -2.65 -0.29
C VAL A 130 -3.09 -1.54 0.63
N SER A 131 -3.81 -0.55 0.09
CA SER A 131 -4.41 0.51 0.90
C SER A 131 -5.40 -0.05 1.92
N ASP A 132 -6.22 -1.02 1.50
CA ASP A 132 -7.20 -1.69 2.36
C ASP A 132 -6.52 -2.51 3.44
N GLU A 133 -5.48 -3.25 3.06
CA GLU A 133 -4.72 -4.11 3.96
C GLU A 133 -3.99 -3.33 5.05
N MET A 134 -3.45 -2.15 4.72
CA MET A 134 -2.56 -1.38 5.59
C MET A 134 -3.28 -0.28 6.36
N TYR A 135 -4.24 0.42 5.74
CA TYR A 135 -4.82 1.63 6.33
C TYR A 135 -6.27 1.45 6.76
N TYR A 136 -7.10 0.69 6.02
CA TYR A 136 -8.51 0.51 6.38
C TYR A 136 -8.77 -0.64 7.35
N ARG A 137 -8.03 -1.76 7.25
CA ARG A 137 -8.25 -2.93 8.12
C ARG A 137 -8.11 -2.64 9.61
N TYR A 138 -7.31 -1.63 9.97
CA TYR A 138 -7.00 -1.28 11.35
C TYR A 138 -7.51 0.10 11.77
N ALA A 139 -8.26 0.79 10.89
CA ALA A 139 -8.86 2.10 11.15
C ALA A 139 -10.13 2.01 11.99
#